data_AF-A0A4S2JDZ0-F1
#
_entry.id   AF-A0A4S2JDZ0-F1
#
_cell.length_a   1.000
_cell.length_b   1.000
_cell.length_c   1.000
_cell.angle_alpha   90.00
_cell.angle_beta   90.00
_cell.angle_gamma   90.00
#
_symmetry.space_group_name_H-M   'P 1'
#
loop_
_entity.id
_entity.type
_entity.pdbx_description
1 polymer ?
#
loop_
_entity_poly.entity_id
_entity_poly.type
_entity_poly.pdbx_seq_one_letter_code
_entity_poly.pdbx_strand_id
1 'polypeptide(L)'
;MQSSSAAQTTDCLGRCDNLTMEELDQITDNIHKTLTHPKGNELFASYLEQFPDSLACLNVYNTCSKYLTEEQNRSIHGSSSEESKSLESLVTKVEMMQKTVFDLNEIDFRLMKQFKVALEIKTKEALLNVLENTKDQCQNCLRKMHERFRDYILRCKNTST
;
A
#
# COMPACT_ATOMS: atom_id res chain seq x y z
N MET A 1 17.32 -48.26 12.28
CA MET A 1 17.42 -46.79 12.19
C MET A 1 16.94 -46.39 10.80
N GLN A 2 15.64 -46.14 10.64
CA GLN A 2 15.09 -45.59 9.39
C GLN A 2 14.92 -44.10 9.62
N SER A 3 15.81 -43.32 9.02
CA SER A 3 15.72 -41.87 9.01
C SER A 3 14.60 -41.47 8.05
N SER A 4 13.52 -40.97 8.63
CA SER A 4 12.44 -40.27 7.94
C SER A 4 13.04 -39.06 7.22
N SER A 5 13.04 -39.07 5.88
CA SER A 5 13.27 -37.86 5.10
C SER A 5 11.93 -37.14 5.01
N ALA A 6 11.66 -36.28 6.00
CA ALA A 6 10.56 -35.33 5.91
C ALA A 6 10.79 -34.48 4.66
N ALA A 7 9.88 -34.59 3.68
CA ALA A 7 9.83 -33.67 2.56
C ALA A 7 9.72 -32.26 3.14
N GLN A 8 10.76 -31.44 2.94
CA GLN A 8 10.69 -30.01 3.23
C GLN A 8 9.71 -29.42 2.22
N THR A 9 8.44 -29.34 2.60
CA THR A 9 7.49 -28.45 1.96
C THR A 9 8.05 -27.05 2.12
N THR A 10 8.50 -26.47 1.02
CA THR A 10 8.96 -25.09 0.97
C THR A 10 7.76 -24.23 1.32
N ASP A 11 7.74 -23.78 2.57
CA ASP A 11 6.71 -22.95 3.21
C ASP A 11 6.77 -21.53 2.63
N CYS A 12 6.57 -21.44 1.32
CA CYS A 12 6.53 -20.16 0.63
C CYS A 12 5.13 -19.58 0.81
N LEU A 13 4.83 -19.13 2.04
CA LEU A 13 3.57 -18.51 2.42
C LEU A 13 2.37 -19.26 1.81
N GLY A 14 1.85 -20.32 2.43
CA GLY A 14 0.73 -21.18 1.94
C GLY A 14 -0.57 -20.45 1.51
N ARG A 15 -0.47 -19.58 0.51
CA ARG A 15 -1.40 -18.57 -0.02
C ARG A 15 -1.10 -18.21 -1.48
N CYS A 16 -0.05 -18.77 -2.09
CA CYS A 16 0.21 -18.69 -3.53
C CYS A 16 -0.56 -19.75 -4.34
N ASP A 17 -1.40 -20.56 -3.68
CA ASP A 17 -1.98 -21.82 -4.16
C ASP A 17 -2.83 -21.72 -5.45
N ASN A 18 -3.14 -20.52 -5.93
CA ASN A 18 -3.98 -20.30 -7.12
C ASN A 18 -3.33 -19.44 -8.21
N LEU A 19 -2.03 -19.10 -8.10
CA LEU A 19 -1.32 -18.32 -9.12
C LEU A 19 -0.27 -19.19 -9.81
N THR A 20 -0.22 -19.11 -11.14
CA THR A 20 0.92 -19.61 -11.90
C THR A 20 2.17 -18.76 -11.62
N MET A 21 3.34 -19.33 -11.87
CA MET A 21 4.61 -18.62 -11.71
C MET A 21 4.73 -17.41 -12.63
N GLU A 22 4.11 -17.45 -13.81
CA GLU A 22 4.08 -16.33 -14.74
C GLU A 22 3.21 -15.19 -14.21
N GLU A 23 2.02 -15.50 -13.68
CA GLU A 23 1.15 -14.51 -13.04
C GLU A 23 1.83 -13.88 -11.83
N LEU A 24 2.54 -14.69 -11.03
CA LEU A 24 3.27 -14.19 -9.87
C LEU A 24 4.40 -13.24 -10.28
N ASP A 25 5.20 -13.57 -11.31
CA ASP A 25 6.24 -12.67 -11.82
C ASP A 25 5.63 -11.38 -12.39
N GLN A 26 4.52 -11.47 -13.14
CA GLN A 26 3.83 -10.29 -13.67
C GLN A 26 3.30 -9.35 -12.58
N ILE A 27 2.69 -9.90 -11.53
CA ILE A 27 2.13 -9.13 -10.41
C ILE A 27 3.25 -8.54 -9.52
N THR A 28 4.40 -9.21 -9.44
CA THR A 28 5.52 -8.82 -8.56
C THR A 28 6.68 -8.11 -9.26
N ASP A 29 6.62 -7.96 -10.58
CA ASP A 29 7.62 -7.33 -11.44
C ASP A 29 8.12 -5.97 -10.93
N ASN A 30 7.20 -5.12 -10.47
CA ASN A 30 7.56 -3.86 -9.83
C ASN A 30 6.56 -3.48 -8.74
N ILE A 31 7.02 -2.61 -7.83
CA ILE A 31 6.25 -2.16 -6.68
C ILE A 31 4.87 -1.62 -7.07
N HIS A 32 4.76 -0.83 -8.14
CA HIS A 32 3.48 -0.24 -8.54
C HIS A 32 2.46 -1.31 -8.93
N LYS A 33 2.87 -2.31 -9.73
CA LYS A 33 2.01 -3.45 -10.09
C LYS A 33 1.62 -4.25 -8.86
N THR A 34 2.57 -4.52 -7.97
CA THR A 34 2.30 -5.27 -6.73
C THR A 34 1.30 -4.54 -5.85
N LEU A 35 1.46 -3.24 -5.66
CA LEU A 35 0.61 -2.44 -4.78
C LEU A 35 -0.80 -2.23 -5.35
N THR A 36 -0.94 -2.09 -6.67
CA THR A 36 -2.24 -1.87 -7.34
C THR A 36 -3.01 -3.16 -7.60
N HIS A 37 -2.33 -4.31 -7.71
CA HIS A 37 -2.98 -5.60 -7.89
C HIS A 37 -3.46 -6.17 -6.55
N PRO A 38 -4.76 -6.51 -6.38
CA PRO A 38 -5.30 -6.98 -5.08
C PRO A 38 -4.51 -8.14 -4.48
N LYS A 39 -4.19 -9.15 -5.29
CA LYS A 39 -3.43 -10.32 -4.83
C LYS A 39 -1.95 -10.00 -4.56
N GLY A 40 -1.37 -9.08 -5.34
CA GLY A 40 0.02 -8.66 -5.12
C GLY A 40 0.18 -7.92 -3.79
N ASN A 41 -0.78 -7.05 -3.51
CA ASN A 41 -0.85 -6.29 -2.27
C ASN A 41 -1.04 -7.23 -1.06
N GLU A 42 -1.92 -8.22 -1.16
CA GLU A 42 -2.14 -9.22 -0.11
C GLU A 42 -0.88 -10.04 0.19
N LEU A 43 -0.19 -10.52 -0.85
CA LEU A 43 1.05 -11.29 -0.69
C LEU A 43 2.16 -10.44 -0.08
N PHE A 44 2.28 -9.20 -0.53
CA PHE A 44 3.27 -8.29 0.02
C PHE A 44 2.95 -7.91 1.47
N ALA A 45 1.68 -7.66 1.82
CA ALA A 45 1.25 -7.44 3.20
C ALA A 45 1.60 -8.62 4.10
N SER A 46 1.34 -9.84 3.64
CA SER A 46 1.69 -11.08 4.38
C SER A 46 3.20 -11.20 4.61
N TYR A 47 4.00 -10.85 3.61
CA TYR A 47 5.47 -10.79 3.75
C TYR A 47 5.92 -9.72 4.75
N LEU A 48 5.23 -8.57 4.79
CA LEU A 48 5.54 -7.44 5.68
C LEU A 48 5.07 -7.63 7.13
N GLU A 49 4.36 -8.71 7.47
CA GLU A 49 3.94 -8.98 8.86
C GLU A 49 5.13 -9.04 9.84
N GLN A 50 6.32 -9.41 9.35
CA GLN A 50 7.56 -9.44 10.12
C GLN A 50 8.28 -8.07 10.20
N PHE A 51 7.77 -7.06 9.49
CA PHE A 51 8.36 -5.73 9.34
C PHE A 51 7.29 -4.65 9.63
N PRO A 52 6.97 -4.42 10.92
CA PRO A 52 5.80 -3.63 11.33
C PRO A 52 5.79 -2.20 10.75
N ASP A 53 6.94 -1.53 10.68
CA ASP A 53 7.03 -0.17 10.11
C ASP A 53 6.70 -0.16 8.62
N SER A 54 7.16 -1.16 7.88
CA SER A 54 6.85 -1.31 6.45
C SER A 54 5.39 -1.70 6.21
N LEU A 55 4.83 -2.56 7.06
CA LEU A 55 3.40 -2.88 7.01
C LEU A 55 2.53 -1.65 7.29
N ALA A 56 2.91 -0.83 8.28
CA ALA A 56 2.22 0.41 8.57
C ALA A 56 2.30 1.40 7.40
N CYS A 57 3.46 1.50 6.75
CA CYS A 57 3.64 2.27 5.52
C CYS A 57 2.74 1.76 4.37
N LEU A 58 2.58 0.43 4.22
CA LEU A 58 1.66 -0.16 3.25
C LEU A 58 0.19 0.18 3.57
N ASN A 59 -0.19 0.19 4.85
CA ASN A 59 -1.55 0.56 5.27
C ASN A 59 -1.88 2.03 4.97
N VAL A 60 -0.90 2.92 5.13
CA VAL A 60 -1.03 4.34 4.73
C VAL A 60 -1.21 4.45 3.22
N TYR A 61 -0.36 3.78 2.43
CA TYR A 61 -0.49 3.73 0.97
C TYR A 61 -1.91 3.28 0.55
N ASN A 62 -2.36 2.15 1.09
CA ASN A 62 -3.65 1.55 0.75
C ASN A 62 -4.82 2.48 1.09
N THR A 63 -4.76 3.13 2.25
CA THR A 63 -5.79 4.08 2.68
C THR A 63 -5.81 5.33 1.81
N CYS A 64 -4.65 5.92 1.49
CA CYS A 64 -4.56 7.04 0.55
C CYS A 64 -5.13 6.66 -0.82
N SER A 65 -4.73 5.52 -1.37
CA SER A 65 -5.23 5.02 -2.65
C SER A 65 -6.75 4.86 -2.64
N LYS A 66 -7.32 4.30 -1.56
CA LYS A 66 -8.76 4.16 -1.39
C LYS A 66 -9.47 5.52 -1.41
N TYR A 67 -8.98 6.49 -0.64
CA TYR A 67 -9.57 7.83 -0.60
C TYR A 67 -9.54 8.53 -1.96
N LEU A 68 -8.43 8.42 -2.69
CA LEU A 68 -8.29 8.99 -4.03
C LEU A 68 -9.28 8.37 -5.03
N THR A 69 -9.41 7.04 -5.03
CA THR A 69 -10.37 6.33 -5.91
C THR A 69 -11.81 6.70 -5.58
N GLU A 70 -12.16 6.79 -4.29
CA GLU A 70 -13.51 7.21 -3.86
C GLU A 70 -13.84 8.62 -4.38
N GLU A 71 -12.91 9.57 -4.29
CA GLU A 71 -13.13 10.95 -4.76
C GLU A 71 -13.17 11.05 -6.30
N GLN A 72 -12.39 10.24 -7.01
CA GLN A 72 -12.44 10.14 -8.48
C GLN A 72 -13.82 9.64 -8.93
N ASN A 73 -14.30 8.54 -8.35
CA ASN A 73 -15.61 7.97 -8.67
C ASN A 73 -16.75 8.94 -8.35
N ARG A 74 -16.63 9.72 -7.27
CA ARG A 74 -17.64 10.71 -6.87
C ARG A 74 -17.71 11.90 -7.81
N SER A 75 -16.58 12.33 -8.35
CA SER A 75 -16.48 13.46 -9.30
C SER A 75 -17.16 13.16 -10.64
N ILE A 76 -17.30 11.88 -11.01
CA ILE A 76 -17.99 11.43 -12.22
C ILE A 76 -19.52 11.48 -12.08
N HIS A 77 -20.04 11.42 -10.84
CA HIS A 77 -21.47 11.22 -10.58
C HIS A 77 -22.16 12.36 -9.77
N GLY A 78 -21.44 13.40 -9.36
CA GLY A 78 -21.93 14.41 -8.41
C GLY A 78 -22.73 15.59 -9.01
N SER A 79 -23.78 16.03 -8.31
CA SER A 79 -24.45 17.33 -8.51
C SER A 79 -23.97 18.36 -7.46
N SER A 80 -24.14 19.67 -7.69
CA SER A 80 -23.48 20.72 -6.88
C SER A 80 -23.86 20.77 -5.40
N SER A 81 -25.03 20.26 -5.01
CA SER A 81 -25.46 20.16 -3.60
C SER A 81 -24.67 19.11 -2.79
N GLU A 82 -24.08 18.12 -3.47
CA GLU A 82 -23.27 17.07 -2.86
C GLU A 82 -21.80 17.49 -2.66
N GLU A 83 -21.36 18.59 -3.26
CA GLU A 83 -19.95 19.03 -3.24
C GLU A 83 -19.48 19.53 -1.87
N SER A 84 -20.32 20.26 -1.14
CA SER A 84 -19.98 20.76 0.21
C SER A 84 -19.81 19.62 1.21
N LYS A 85 -20.75 18.67 1.22
CA LYS A 85 -20.65 17.43 2.02
C LYS A 85 -19.45 16.57 1.60
N SER A 86 -19.13 16.55 0.31
CA SER A 86 -17.95 15.85 -0.21
C SER A 86 -16.66 16.44 0.34
N LEU A 87 -16.57 17.77 0.40
CA LEU A 87 -15.38 18.46 0.88
C LEU A 87 -15.17 18.24 2.38
N GLU A 88 -16.21 18.32 3.20
CA GLU A 88 -16.11 18.03 4.64
C GLU A 88 -15.67 16.59 4.92
N SER A 89 -16.20 15.63 4.15
CA SER A 89 -15.77 14.23 4.20
C SER A 89 -14.28 14.08 3.84
N LEU A 90 -13.83 14.77 2.79
CA LEU A 90 -12.42 14.77 2.38
C LEU A 90 -11.50 15.40 3.43
N VAL A 91 -11.90 16.51 4.05
CA VAL A 91 -11.16 17.12 5.16
C VAL A 91 -11.02 16.12 6.31
N THR A 92 -12.11 15.45 6.70
CA THR A 92 -12.08 14.43 7.77
C THR A 92 -11.12 13.29 7.45
N LYS A 93 -11.14 12.78 6.20
CA LYS A 93 -10.20 11.76 5.73
C LYS A 93 -8.74 12.22 5.82
N VAL A 94 -8.45 13.47 5.41
CA VAL A 94 -7.08 14.04 5.48
C VAL A 94 -6.63 14.26 6.92
N GLU A 95 -7.52 14.68 7.83
CA GLU A 95 -7.21 14.80 9.27
C GLU A 95 -6.90 13.44 9.90
N MET A 96 -7.69 12.41 9.58
CA MET A 96 -7.40 11.04 10.04
C MET A 96 -6.06 10.57 9.51
N MET A 97 -5.79 10.79 8.22
CA MET A 97 -4.53 10.42 7.60
C MET A 97 -3.34 11.14 8.23
N GLN A 98 -3.44 12.44 8.50
CA GLN A 98 -2.39 13.20 9.16
C GLN A 98 -2.00 12.58 10.52
N LYS A 99 -2.99 12.13 11.30
CA LYS A 99 -2.75 11.47 12.60
C LYS A 99 -2.07 10.11 12.43
N THR A 100 -2.59 9.27 11.53
CA THR A 100 -2.01 7.95 11.24
C THR A 100 -0.58 8.06 10.74
N VAL A 101 -0.33 9.05 9.88
CA VAL A 101 1.00 9.37 9.38
C VAL A 101 1.82 9.80 10.59
N PHE A 102 1.49 10.86 11.34
CA PHE A 102 2.26 11.33 12.51
C PHE A 102 2.80 10.23 13.46
N ASP A 103 2.06 9.14 13.66
CA ASP A 103 2.47 8.00 14.51
C ASP A 103 3.57 7.10 13.91
N LEU A 104 3.95 7.26 12.62
CA LEU A 104 5.06 6.56 11.98
C LEU A 104 6.38 7.30 12.22
N ASN A 105 7.38 6.59 12.74
CA ASN A 105 8.68 7.16 13.10
C ASN A 105 9.51 7.71 11.90
N GLU A 106 9.13 7.41 10.65
CA GLU A 106 9.91 7.75 9.46
C GLU A 106 9.40 8.96 8.66
N ILE A 107 8.47 9.75 9.20
CA ILE A 107 7.89 10.83 8.40
C ILE A 107 8.77 12.05 8.30
N ASP A 108 8.96 12.44 7.05
CA ASP A 108 9.55 13.70 6.66
C ASP A 108 8.73 14.87 7.23
N PHE A 109 9.37 15.73 8.01
CA PHE A 109 8.81 17.01 8.48
C PHE A 109 8.14 17.80 7.34
N ARG A 110 8.62 17.66 6.11
CA ARG A 110 8.03 18.23 4.90
C ARG A 110 6.61 17.72 4.65
N LEU A 111 6.35 16.42 4.82
CA LEU A 111 5.02 15.83 4.63
C LEU A 111 4.04 16.36 5.69
N MET A 112 4.47 16.45 6.94
CA MET A 112 3.65 17.07 8.01
C MET A 112 3.30 18.52 7.71
N LYS A 113 4.24 19.30 7.15
CA LYS A 113 3.97 20.66 6.71
C LYS A 113 2.96 20.70 5.57
N GLN A 114 3.03 19.77 4.61
CA GLN A 114 2.05 19.67 3.53
C GLN A 114 0.64 19.36 4.04
N PHE A 115 0.49 18.45 5.01
CA PHE A 115 -0.80 18.20 5.65
C PHE A 115 -1.38 19.44 6.33
N LYS A 116 -0.57 20.17 7.10
CA LYS A 116 -1.01 21.41 7.76
C LYS A 116 -1.50 22.43 6.75
N VAL A 117 -0.71 22.69 5.70
CA VAL A 117 -1.09 23.66 4.65
C VAL A 117 -2.36 23.23 3.91
N ALA A 118 -2.50 21.95 3.56
CA ALA A 118 -3.70 21.45 2.90
C ALA A 118 -4.96 21.60 3.77
N LEU A 119 -4.84 21.33 5.08
CA LEU A 119 -5.93 21.45 6.06
C LEU A 119 -6.23 22.91 6.45
N GLU A 120 -5.31 23.84 6.25
CA GLU A 120 -5.57 25.28 6.39
C GLU A 120 -6.32 25.84 5.17
N ILE A 121 -5.88 25.45 3.96
CA ILE A 121 -6.47 25.90 2.69
C ILE A 121 -7.86 25.28 2.45
N LYS A 122 -8.02 23.99 2.78
CA LYS A 122 -9.26 23.19 2.65
C LYS A 122 -9.88 23.21 1.24
N THR A 123 -9.07 23.38 0.19
CA THR A 123 -9.54 23.17 -1.18
C THR A 123 -9.44 21.68 -1.53
N LYS A 124 -10.39 21.19 -2.36
CA LYS A 124 -10.36 19.81 -2.85
C LYS A 124 -9.01 19.45 -3.47
N GLU A 125 -8.46 20.35 -4.29
CA GLU A 125 -7.15 20.17 -4.92
C GLU A 125 -6.02 20.00 -3.90
N ALA A 126 -5.92 20.86 -2.90
CA ALA A 126 -4.86 20.77 -1.89
C ALA A 126 -4.95 19.49 -1.07
N LEU A 127 -6.18 19.08 -0.71
CA LEU A 127 -6.46 17.85 0.04
C LEU A 127 -6.13 16.59 -0.78
N LEU A 128 -6.51 16.54 -2.06
CA LEU A 128 -6.16 15.43 -2.94
C LEU A 128 -4.65 15.36 -3.20
N ASN A 129 -4.00 16.51 -3.40
CA ASN A 129 -2.57 16.57 -3.65
C ASN A 129 -1.75 16.05 -2.45
N VAL A 130 -2.13 16.37 -1.21
CA VAL A 130 -1.42 15.82 -0.04
C VAL A 130 -1.61 14.30 0.09
N LEU A 131 -2.78 13.76 -0.26
CA LEU A 131 -3.00 12.31 -0.28
C LEU A 131 -2.17 11.62 -1.36
N GLU A 132 -2.07 12.20 -2.57
CA GLU A 132 -1.25 11.69 -3.67
C GLU A 132 0.24 11.71 -3.30
N ASN A 133 0.73 12.82 -2.76
CA ASN A 133 2.12 12.92 -2.30
C ASN A 133 2.44 11.91 -1.18
N THR A 134 1.50 11.68 -0.26
CA THR A 134 1.66 10.68 0.80
C THR A 134 1.74 9.27 0.21
N LYS A 135 0.84 8.94 -0.72
CA LYS A 135 0.83 7.66 -1.44
C LYS A 135 2.16 7.41 -2.16
N ASP A 136 2.67 8.40 -2.88
CA ASP A 136 3.93 8.30 -3.63
C ASP A 136 5.13 8.12 -2.71
N GLN A 137 5.17 8.82 -1.57
CA GLN A 137 6.22 8.64 -0.56
C GLN A 137 6.18 7.23 0.02
N CYS A 138 5.01 6.72 0.40
CA CYS A 138 4.88 5.36 0.91
C CYS A 138 5.33 4.31 -0.12
N GLN A 139 4.94 4.46 -1.39
CA GLN A 139 5.42 3.58 -2.47
C GLN A 139 6.95 3.59 -2.58
N ASN A 140 7.57 4.76 -2.47
CA ASN A 140 9.02 4.89 -2.50
C ASN A 140 9.70 4.24 -1.29
N CYS A 141 9.16 4.40 -0.07
CA CYS A 141 9.68 3.74 1.14
C CYS A 141 9.60 2.21 1.05
N LEU A 142 8.53 1.69 0.43
CA LEU A 142 8.32 0.25 0.26
C LEU A 142 9.21 -0.39 -0.81
N ARG A 143 9.86 0.39 -1.69
CA ARG A 143 10.63 -0.14 -2.83
C ARG A 143 11.72 -1.13 -2.40
N LYS A 144 12.50 -0.79 -1.38
CA LYS A 144 13.58 -1.68 -0.88
C LYS A 144 13.04 -2.98 -0.30
N MET A 145 11.88 -2.92 0.38
CA MET A 145 11.25 -4.12 0.92
C MET A 145 10.61 -4.97 -0.17
N HIS A 146 10.11 -4.34 -1.23
CA HIS A 146 9.60 -5.03 -2.41
C HIS A 146 10.68 -5.79 -3.17
N GLU A 147 11.89 -5.22 -3.31
CA GLU A 147 13.03 -5.94 -3.88
C GLU A 147 13.33 -7.23 -3.11
N ARG A 148 13.33 -7.18 -1.76
CA ARG A 148 13.53 -8.36 -0.91
C ARG A 148 12.38 -9.36 -1.00
N PHE A 149 11.15 -8.87 -1.11
CA PHE A 149 9.97 -9.71 -1.32
C PHE A 149 10.03 -10.46 -2.65
N ARG A 150 10.46 -9.79 -3.72
CA ARG A 150 10.66 -10.41 -5.03
C ARG A 150 11.74 -11.49 -4.98
N ASP A 151 12.87 -11.21 -4.32
CA ASP A 151 13.92 -12.21 -4.10
C ASP A 151 13.41 -13.42 -3.31
N TYR A 152 12.58 -13.18 -2.28
CA TYR A 152 11.96 -14.24 -1.50
C TYR A 152 11.07 -15.15 -2.39
N ILE A 153 10.21 -14.55 -3.22
CA ILE A 153 9.36 -15.29 -4.17
C ILE A 153 10.21 -16.10 -5.16
N LEU A 154 11.26 -15.50 -5.74
CA LEU A 154 12.14 -16.18 -6.70
C LEU A 154 12.93 -17.33 -6.07
N ARG A 155 13.28 -17.25 -4.78
CA ARG A 155 13.93 -18.35 -4.07
C ARG A 155 12.99 -19.52 -3.86
N CYS A 156 11.74 -19.26 -3.50
CA CYS A 156 10.74 -20.31 -3.38
C CYS A 156 10.52 -21.07 -4.69
N LYS A 157 10.55 -20.35 -5.83
CA LYS A 157 10.47 -20.94 -7.16
C LYS A 157 11.53 -22.03 -7.40
N ASN A 158 12.76 -21.80 -6.93
CA ASN A 158 13.90 -22.70 -7.18
C ASN A 158 13.92 -23.92 -6.25
N THR A 159 13.16 -23.89 -5.15
CA THR A 159 13.11 -24.98 -4.17
C THR A 159 11.96 -25.96 -4.40
N SER A 160 11.01 -25.62 -5.28
CA SER A 160 9.88 -26.49 -5.66
C SER A 160 10.13 -27.29 -6.95
N THR A 161 11.37 -27.33 -7.44
CA THR A 161 11.81 -28.14 -8.60
C THR A 161 12.65 -29.32 -8.14
#